data_AF-A0A534NU23-F1
#
_entry.id   AF-A0A534NU23-F1
#
_cell.length_a   1.000
_cell.length_b   1.000
_cell.length_c   1.000
_cell.angle_alpha   90.00
_cell.angle_beta   90.00
_cell.angle_gamma   90.00
#
_symmetry.space_group_name_H-M   'P 1'
#
loop_
_entity.id
_entity.type
_entity.pdbx_description
1 polymer ?
#
loop_
_entity_poly.entity_id
_entity_poly.type
_entity_poly.pdbx_seq_one_letter_code
_entity_poly.pdbx_strand_id
1 'polypeptide(L)'
;MAPRVLRPDLTIAPGLQDLVLRCMAKNRDERFQSMDELLAQLKALRAHLAGTSVPSSSPPGADGIFIAQTPPTPQPGLRTPSEPMGALRPTPARGTATSGRPPPPPADAFVELPTPSERRDPGAAQAIRPAFLVAPVLRTALPPALIVIAGIGTAAYVLRAPQPGAAVAHVPAGAAVAPAPVPQPPLAPPVVAATPSAAPQPPAPAVYPTAYAGTTLVTVISNPSGAEVRDADGRFLGTTPFDLRVPSSRALQLTLRQDGYRPMSLNKKVDGEREILSVTMKSAKGDAYESRPKRTSTGYKDDPY
;
A
#
# COMPACT_ATOMS: atom_id res chain seq x y z
N MET A 1 -14.38 -1.59 22.14
CA MET A 1 -13.87 -2.98 22.21
C MET A 1 -12.37 -2.92 21.97
N ALA A 2 -11.56 -3.51 22.85
CA ALA A 2 -10.11 -3.42 22.75
C ALA A 2 -9.58 -4.21 21.53
N PRO A 3 -8.63 -3.67 20.74
CA PRO A 3 -8.05 -4.37 19.59
C PRO A 3 -7.49 -5.76 19.90
N ARG A 4 -6.91 -5.97 21.10
CA ARG A 4 -6.40 -7.28 21.54
C ARG A 4 -7.48 -8.34 21.68
N VAL A 5 -8.73 -7.96 21.92
CA VAL A 5 -9.86 -8.90 22.01
C VAL A 5 -10.29 -9.38 20.64
N LEU A 6 -10.17 -8.52 19.62
CA LEU A 6 -10.50 -8.88 18.24
C LEU A 6 -9.42 -9.75 17.58
N ARG A 7 -8.17 -9.59 18.01
CA ARG A 7 -6.99 -10.26 17.46
C ARG A 7 -6.01 -10.65 18.58
N PRO A 8 -6.31 -11.70 19.37
CA PRO A 8 -5.43 -12.14 20.45
C PRO A 8 -4.10 -12.72 19.93
N ASP A 9 -4.08 -13.13 18.67
CA ASP A 9 -2.96 -13.61 17.88
C ASP A 9 -1.87 -12.55 17.65
N LEU A 10 -2.23 -11.25 17.65
CA LEU A 10 -1.24 -10.17 17.55
C LEU A 10 -0.75 -9.73 18.93
N THR A 11 0.56 -9.84 19.18
CA THR A 11 1.22 -9.29 20.37
C THR A 11 1.31 -7.76 20.26
N ILE A 12 0.21 -7.07 20.54
CA ILE A 12 0.15 -5.60 20.56
C ILE A 12 0.66 -5.10 21.91
N ALA A 13 1.60 -4.16 21.89
CA ALA A 13 2.10 -3.52 23.11
C ALA A 13 0.99 -2.74 23.83
N PRO A 14 0.88 -2.83 25.17
CA PRO A 14 -0.21 -2.22 25.93
C PRO A 14 -0.29 -0.70 25.72
N GLY A 15 0.85 0.01 25.72
CA GLY A 15 0.84 1.46 25.49
C GLY A 15 0.30 1.87 24.11
N LEU A 16 0.44 1.02 23.08
CA LEU A 16 -0.03 1.35 21.73
C LEU A 16 -1.56 1.22 21.67
N GLN A 17 -2.09 0.25 22.41
CA GLN A 17 -3.53 0.08 22.58
C GLN A 17 -4.16 1.30 23.26
N ASP A 18 -3.55 1.83 24.31
CA ASP A 18 -4.07 3.01 25.02
C ASP A 18 -4.11 4.25 24.12
N LEU A 19 -3.06 4.43 23.31
CA LEU A 19 -2.95 5.52 22.34
C LEU A 19 -4.06 5.45 21.28
N VAL A 20 -4.33 4.24 20.75
CA VAL A 20 -5.45 4.00 19.81
C VAL A 20 -6.80 4.23 20.48
N LEU A 21 -7.00 3.75 21.71
CA LEU A 21 -8.24 3.96 22.46
C LEU A 21 -8.50 5.45 22.70
N ARG A 22 -7.45 6.22 23.02
CA ARG A 22 -7.53 7.67 23.21
C ARG A 22 -7.88 8.40 21.91
N CYS A 23 -7.33 8.00 20.76
CA CYS A 23 -7.72 8.53 19.45
C CYS A 23 -9.19 8.25 19.10
N MET A 24 -9.72 7.11 19.55
CA MET A 24 -11.10 6.68 19.28
C MET A 24 -12.11 7.11 20.36
N ALA A 25 -11.68 7.82 21.40
CA ALA A 25 -12.57 8.30 22.46
C ALA A 25 -13.72 9.13 21.89
N LYS A 26 -14.92 9.02 22.47
CA LYS A 26 -16.09 9.78 21.97
C LYS A 26 -16.01 11.25 22.37
N ASN A 27 -15.59 11.52 23.60
CA ASN A 27 -15.46 12.87 24.12
C ASN A 27 -14.22 13.55 23.54
N ARG A 28 -14.35 14.82 23.17
CA ARG A 28 -13.23 15.58 22.59
C ARG A 28 -12.10 15.77 23.60
N ASP A 29 -12.45 15.97 24.86
CA ASP A 29 -11.49 16.23 25.95
C ASP A 29 -10.65 14.99 26.31
N GLU A 30 -11.15 13.80 25.98
CA GLU A 30 -10.41 12.55 26.14
C GLU A 30 -9.44 12.29 24.98
N ARG A 31 -9.64 12.94 23.82
CA ARG A 31 -8.74 12.81 22.66
C ARG A 31 -7.48 13.66 22.84
N PHE A 32 -6.54 13.46 21.93
CA PHE A 32 -5.41 14.37 21.75
C PHE A 32 -5.91 15.75 21.33
N GLN A 33 -5.45 16.78 22.03
CA GLN A 33 -5.86 18.15 21.73
C GLN A 33 -5.14 18.70 20.50
N SER A 34 -3.96 18.16 20.20
CA SER A 34 -3.16 18.53 19.04
C SER A 34 -2.47 17.32 18.40
N MET A 35 -2.04 17.48 17.15
CA MET A 35 -1.22 16.49 16.45
C MET A 35 0.15 16.32 17.13
N ASP A 36 0.70 17.38 17.71
CA ASP A 36 2.00 17.35 18.38
C ASP A 36 1.96 16.49 19.65
N GLU A 37 0.87 16.51 20.41
CA GLU A 37 0.68 15.64 21.58
C GLU A 37 0.68 14.16 21.16
N LEU A 38 -0.01 13.84 20.07
CA LEU A 38 -0.04 12.48 19.50
C LEU A 38 1.36 12.01 19.07
N LEU A 39 2.10 12.88 18.36
CA LEU A 39 3.46 12.57 17.91
C LEU A 39 4.44 12.41 19.08
N ALA A 40 4.30 13.23 20.12
CA ALA A 40 5.11 13.10 21.34
C ALA A 40 4.89 11.75 22.02
N GLN A 41 3.64 11.30 22.17
CA GLN A 41 3.33 9.99 22.74
C GLN A 41 3.82 8.82 21.88
N LEU A 42 3.69 8.91 20.55
CA LEU A 42 4.22 7.88 19.65
C LEU A 42 5.75 7.76 19.73
N LYS A 43 6.46 8.88 19.86
CA LYS A 43 7.92 8.89 20.03
C LYS A 43 8.33 8.29 21.38
N ALA A 44 7.65 8.66 22.47
CA ALA A 44 7.89 8.10 23.79
C ALA A 44 7.67 6.57 23.80
N LEU A 45 6.60 6.11 23.15
CA LEU A 45 6.29 4.69 23.04
C LEU A 45 7.32 3.93 22.20
N ARG A 46 7.80 4.52 21.10
CA ARG A 46 8.87 3.95 20.28
C ARG A 46 10.17 3.81 21.10
N ALA A 47 10.53 4.81 21.89
CA ALA A 47 11.71 4.75 22.76
C ALA A 47 11.58 3.62 23.79
N HIS A 48 10.39 3.46 24.39
CA HIS A 48 10.13 2.36 25.32
C HIS A 48 10.24 0.98 24.64
N LEU A 49 9.67 0.80 23.45
CA LEU A 49 9.71 -0.49 22.73
C LEU A 49 11.10 -0.83 22.21
N ALA A 50 11.90 0.17 21.83
CA ALA A 50 13.26 -0.03 21.37
C ALA A 50 14.23 -0.43 22.50
N GLY A 51 13.79 -0.46 23.76
CA GLY A 51 14.65 -0.70 24.91
C GLY A 51 15.68 0.42 25.15
N THR A 52 15.66 1.46 24.34
CA THR A 52 16.45 2.67 24.51
C THR A 52 15.70 3.57 25.46
N SER A 53 15.87 3.33 26.76
CA SER A 53 15.49 4.29 27.80
C SER A 53 16.40 5.51 27.70
N VAL A 54 16.21 6.33 26.67
CA VAL A 54 16.79 7.66 26.65
C VAL A 54 15.96 8.45 27.66
N PRO A 55 16.55 8.96 28.76
CA PRO A 55 15.80 9.80 29.68
C PRO A 55 15.32 11.00 28.87
N SER A 56 14.00 11.09 28.69
CA SER A 56 13.37 12.27 28.11
C SER A 56 13.61 13.40 29.10
N SER A 57 14.72 14.12 28.93
CA SER A 57 14.94 15.40 29.58
C SER A 57 13.92 16.37 29.00
N SER A 58 12.72 16.35 29.55
CA SER A 58 11.78 17.43 29.39
C SER A 58 12.51 18.71 29.80
N PRO A 59 12.53 19.77 28.97
CA PRO A 59 13.00 21.06 29.45
C PRO A 59 12.13 21.43 30.67
N PRO A 60 12.71 21.90 31.79
CA PRO A 60 11.97 22.24 32.98
C PRO A 60 11.01 23.40 32.66
N GLY A 61 9.75 23.05 32.42
CA GLY A 61 8.65 24.00 32.31
C GLY A 61 8.26 24.45 33.70
N ALA A 62 8.62 25.69 34.02
CA ALA A 62 7.75 26.69 34.63
C ALA A 62 6.64 26.17 35.56
N ASP A 63 6.99 25.76 36.77
CA ASP A 63 6.14 25.93 37.95
C ASP A 63 7.03 25.91 39.20
N GLY A 64 7.58 27.08 39.48
CA GLY A 64 8.48 27.28 40.61
C GLY A 64 8.67 28.78 40.85
N ILE A 65 7.84 29.33 41.72
CA ILE A 65 8.00 30.64 42.33
C ILE A 65 9.36 30.62 43.06
N PHE A 66 10.40 31.15 42.42
CA PHE A 66 11.64 31.53 43.11
C PHE A 66 12.07 32.90 42.64
N ILE A 67 12.14 33.78 43.63
CA ILE A 67 12.51 35.17 43.57
C ILE A 67 14.03 35.20 43.44
N ALA A 68 14.55 35.53 42.26
CA ALA A 68 15.97 35.85 42.08
C ALA A 68 16.08 37.11 41.22
N GLN A 69 16.52 38.19 41.86
CA GLN A 69 16.76 39.50 41.27
C GLN A 69 17.83 39.42 40.17
N THR A 70 17.49 39.91 38.98
CA THR A 70 18.45 40.33 37.95
C THR A 70 18.02 41.69 37.36
N PRO A 71 18.97 42.49 36.84
CA PRO A 71 18.94 43.97 36.85
C PRO A 71 17.93 44.62 35.89
N PRO A 72 17.57 45.92 36.12
CA PRO A 72 16.59 46.63 35.32
C PRO A 72 17.09 46.86 33.90
N THR A 73 16.39 46.24 32.93
CA THR A 73 16.56 46.57 31.51
C THR A 73 15.63 47.74 31.17
N PRO A 74 16.13 48.81 30.50
CA PRO A 74 15.36 50.03 30.28
C PRO A 74 14.13 49.81 29.39
N GLN A 75 13.02 50.41 29.79
CA GLN A 75 11.74 50.37 29.08
C GLN A 75 11.83 51.05 27.70
N PRO A 76 11.43 50.37 26.60
CA PRO A 76 11.01 51.03 25.38
C PRO A 76 9.59 51.58 25.59
N GLY A 77 9.49 52.90 25.63
CA GLY A 77 8.26 53.62 25.94
C GLY A 77 7.10 53.33 24.99
N LEU A 78 5.91 53.30 25.60
CA LEU A 78 4.62 53.58 24.98
C LEU A 78 4.71 54.80 24.05
N ARG A 79 4.54 54.57 22.74
CA ARG A 79 4.03 55.56 21.80
C ARG A 79 3.08 54.90 20.80
N THR A 80 1.79 54.94 21.13
CA THR A 80 0.76 55.29 20.14
C THR A 80 0.79 56.81 20.02
N PRO A 81 0.86 57.40 18.82
CA PRO A 81 -0.40 57.77 18.16
C PRO A 81 -0.39 57.69 16.62
N SER A 82 -1.56 57.35 16.08
CA SER A 82 -2.21 58.02 14.94
C SER A 82 -1.32 58.54 13.79
N GLU A 83 -1.28 57.81 12.69
CA GLU A 83 -1.06 58.40 11.36
C GLU A 83 -2.20 58.03 10.40
N PRO A 84 -2.83 59.02 9.72
CA PRO A 84 -3.95 58.82 8.82
C PRO A 84 -3.49 58.55 7.37
N MET A 85 -4.32 57.79 6.65
CA MET A 85 -4.50 57.77 5.18
C MET A 85 -3.28 58.05 4.28
N GLY A 86 -2.71 56.97 3.73
CA GLY A 86 -2.02 56.97 2.44
C GLY A 86 -2.96 56.44 1.36
N ALA A 87 -3.45 57.33 0.52
CA ALA A 87 -4.42 57.08 -0.54
C ALA A 87 -3.92 56.11 -1.64
N LEU A 88 -4.86 55.28 -2.11
CA LEU A 88 -5.09 54.88 -3.50
C LEU A 88 -3.88 55.03 -4.46
N ARG A 89 -3.24 53.90 -4.77
CA ARG A 89 -2.55 53.75 -6.05
C ARG A 89 -3.27 52.72 -6.93
N PRO A 90 -3.72 53.10 -8.14
CA PRO A 90 -4.49 52.25 -9.01
C PRO A 90 -3.62 51.14 -9.59
N THR A 91 -4.13 49.92 -9.52
CA THR A 91 -3.76 48.81 -10.40
C THR A 91 -3.87 49.26 -11.86
N PRO A 92 -2.78 49.24 -12.66
CA PRO A 92 -2.92 49.36 -14.09
C PRO A 92 -3.59 48.10 -14.63
N ALA A 93 -4.78 48.30 -15.18
CA ALA A 93 -5.42 47.33 -16.05
C ALA A 93 -4.61 47.19 -17.36
N ARG A 94 -4.78 46.00 -17.98
CA ARG A 94 -4.64 45.76 -19.42
C ARG A 94 -3.22 45.45 -19.93
N GLY A 95 -2.87 44.17 -19.82
CA GLY A 95 -1.86 43.50 -20.63
C GLY A 95 -2.40 42.15 -21.07
N THR A 96 -2.62 42.01 -22.37
CA THR A 96 -3.15 40.84 -23.09
C THR A 96 -2.53 39.51 -22.69
N ALA A 97 -3.39 38.52 -22.49
CA ALA A 97 -3.04 37.11 -22.43
C ALA A 97 -2.30 36.71 -23.72
N THR A 98 -1.00 36.45 -23.60
CA THR A 98 -0.28 35.69 -24.61
C THR A 98 -0.15 34.29 -24.04
N SER A 99 -0.98 33.38 -24.54
CA SER A 99 -0.87 31.95 -24.32
C SER A 99 0.49 31.50 -24.85
N GLY A 100 1.49 31.53 -23.96
CA GLY A 100 2.83 31.03 -24.22
C GLY A 100 2.77 29.54 -24.47
N ARG A 101 2.63 29.18 -25.75
CA ARG A 101 2.90 27.84 -26.24
C ARG A 101 4.35 27.50 -25.83
N PRO A 102 4.59 26.37 -25.15
CA PRO A 102 5.96 25.98 -24.83
C PRO A 102 6.79 25.93 -26.14
N PRO A 103 8.06 26.36 -26.10
CA PRO A 103 8.90 26.36 -27.29
C PRO A 103 8.97 24.94 -27.87
N PRO A 104 8.91 24.79 -29.21
CA PRO A 104 9.08 23.48 -29.83
C PRO A 104 10.45 22.92 -29.43
N PRO A 105 10.54 21.60 -29.16
CA PRO A 105 11.83 20.96 -28.89
C PRO A 105 12.78 21.19 -30.08
N PRO A 106 14.10 21.33 -29.83
CA PRO A 106 15.08 21.45 -30.90
C PRO A 106 15.01 20.24 -31.83
N ALA A 107 15.20 20.46 -33.14
CA ALA A 107 15.04 19.45 -34.19
C ALA A 107 15.97 18.23 -34.02
N ASP A 108 17.00 18.33 -33.19
CA ASP A 108 17.98 17.28 -32.94
C ASP A 108 17.69 16.44 -31.67
N ALA A 109 16.57 16.65 -30.97
CA ALA A 109 16.21 15.85 -29.79
C ALA A 109 15.62 14.46 -30.15
N PHE A 110 15.44 14.18 -31.44
CA PHE A 110 15.10 12.86 -31.98
C PHE A 110 16.31 12.22 -32.68
N VAL A 111 17.51 12.29 -32.08
CA VAL A 111 18.54 11.29 -32.38
C VAL A 111 18.05 9.96 -31.81
N GLU A 112 17.30 9.27 -32.66
CA GLU A 112 16.93 7.88 -32.59
C GLU A 112 18.20 7.07 -32.37
N LEU A 113 18.52 6.76 -31.10
CA LEU A 113 19.54 5.75 -30.83
C LEU A 113 19.05 4.46 -31.49
N PRO A 114 19.80 3.89 -32.45
CA PRO A 114 19.40 2.66 -33.10
C PRO A 114 19.30 1.58 -32.02
N THR A 115 18.12 0.98 -31.93
CA THR A 115 17.90 -0.22 -31.14
C THR A 115 18.83 -1.32 -31.68
N PRO A 116 19.63 -2.00 -30.83
CA PRO A 116 20.50 -3.07 -31.29
C PRO A 116 19.65 -4.32 -31.56
N SER A 117 19.04 -4.40 -32.73
CA SER A 117 18.31 -5.59 -33.20
C SER A 117 18.23 -5.68 -34.72
N GLU A 118 19.33 -5.49 -35.44
CA GLU A 118 19.42 -6.02 -36.81
C GLU A 118 20.87 -6.10 -37.32
N ARG A 119 21.58 -7.14 -36.87
CA ARG A 119 22.67 -7.72 -37.65
C ARG A 119 22.46 -9.22 -37.68
N ARG A 120 21.55 -9.65 -38.56
CA ARG A 120 21.39 -11.05 -38.94
C ARG A 120 21.95 -11.18 -40.35
N ASP A 121 23.16 -11.71 -40.41
CA ASP A 121 23.81 -12.14 -41.64
C ASP A 121 22.92 -13.13 -42.41
N PRO A 122 22.74 -12.97 -43.72
CA PRO A 122 22.21 -14.03 -44.57
C PRO A 122 23.38 -14.91 -45.02
N GLY A 123 23.65 -15.98 -44.28
CA GLY A 123 24.76 -16.87 -44.65
C GLY A 123 24.77 -18.19 -43.90
N ALA A 124 24.29 -19.22 -44.59
CA ALA A 124 24.58 -20.64 -44.39
C ALA A 124 23.79 -21.44 -43.32
N ALA A 125 23.00 -22.37 -43.89
CA ALA A 125 22.92 -23.78 -43.53
C ALA A 125 22.10 -24.21 -42.29
N GLN A 126 20.98 -24.85 -42.61
CA GLN A 126 20.51 -26.15 -42.11
C GLN A 126 20.54 -26.40 -40.58
N ALA A 127 19.36 -26.56 -39.99
CA ALA A 127 18.84 -27.89 -39.61
C ALA A 127 17.65 -27.77 -38.62
N ILE A 128 16.53 -28.36 -39.03
CA ILE A 128 15.52 -29.03 -38.20
C ILE A 128 14.72 -28.14 -37.23
N ARG A 129 13.56 -27.70 -37.73
CA ARG A 129 12.36 -27.38 -36.95
C ARG A 129 11.64 -28.67 -36.57
N PRO A 130 10.96 -28.72 -35.41
CA PRO A 130 9.60 -29.25 -35.37
C PRO A 130 8.60 -28.09 -35.32
N ALA A 131 7.70 -28.11 -36.29
CA ALA A 131 6.61 -27.16 -36.45
C ALA A 131 5.56 -27.38 -35.35
N PHE A 132 5.29 -26.35 -34.55
CA PHE A 132 3.97 -26.17 -33.96
C PHE A 132 3.28 -25.02 -34.70
N LEU A 133 2.36 -25.42 -35.58
CA LEU A 133 1.39 -24.56 -36.23
C LEU A 133 0.41 -24.03 -35.17
N VAL A 134 0.52 -22.74 -34.82
CA VAL A 134 -0.58 -22.01 -34.22
C VAL A 134 -1.09 -21.05 -35.29
N ALA A 135 -2.24 -21.40 -35.87
CA ALA A 135 -2.88 -20.64 -36.94
C ALA A 135 -3.35 -19.25 -36.46
N PRO A 136 -3.32 -18.23 -37.33
CA PRO A 136 -3.92 -16.92 -37.05
C PRO A 136 -5.45 -17.03 -37.11
N VAL A 137 -6.13 -16.77 -36.00
CA VAL A 137 -7.60 -16.67 -35.98
C VAL A 137 -8.00 -15.37 -36.70
N LEU A 138 -8.52 -15.59 -37.90
CA LEU A 138 -9.15 -14.62 -38.79
C LEU A 138 -10.28 -13.88 -38.06
N ARG A 139 -10.14 -12.56 -37.88
CA ARG A 139 -11.24 -11.70 -37.42
C ARG A 139 -12.21 -11.48 -38.57
N THR A 140 -13.27 -12.28 -38.62
CA THR A 140 -14.43 -12.02 -39.48
C THR A 140 -15.34 -10.98 -38.81
N ALA A 141 -15.40 -9.81 -39.42
CA ALA A 141 -16.43 -8.80 -39.16
C ALA A 141 -17.79 -9.35 -39.65
N LEU A 142 -18.79 -9.35 -38.77
CA LEU A 142 -20.18 -9.62 -39.12
C LEU A 142 -21.06 -8.40 -38.73
N PRO A 143 -22.00 -7.98 -39.59
CA PRO A 143 -22.85 -6.80 -39.37
C PRO A 143 -23.95 -7.05 -38.32
N PRO A 144 -24.53 -5.96 -37.77
CA PRO A 144 -25.46 -6.01 -36.64
C PRO A 144 -26.88 -6.36 -37.09
N ALA A 145 -27.43 -7.46 -36.58
CA ALA A 145 -28.84 -7.80 -36.69
C ALA A 145 -29.46 -7.94 -35.30
N LEU A 146 -30.31 -6.96 -34.97
CA LEU A 146 -31.54 -7.05 -34.18
C LEU A 146 -31.72 -8.27 -33.28
N ILE A 147 -31.53 -8.08 -31.96
CA ILE A 147 -32.32 -8.79 -30.95
C ILE A 147 -32.84 -7.74 -29.97
N VAL A 148 -34.10 -7.35 -30.21
CA VAL A 148 -34.98 -6.73 -29.23
C VAL A 148 -35.41 -7.84 -28.28
N ILE A 149 -34.92 -7.84 -27.05
CA ILE A 149 -35.58 -8.52 -25.93
C ILE A 149 -35.90 -7.45 -24.90
N ALA A 150 -37.16 -7.06 -24.91
CA ALA A 150 -37.83 -6.40 -23.81
C ALA A 150 -37.77 -7.33 -22.58
N GLY A 151 -37.24 -6.82 -21.48
CA GLY A 151 -37.13 -7.53 -20.21
C GLY A 151 -37.25 -6.53 -19.06
N ILE A 152 -38.49 -6.14 -18.80
CA ILE A 152 -38.95 -5.44 -17.60
C ILE A 152 -38.57 -6.28 -16.37
N GLY A 153 -38.03 -5.66 -15.31
CA GLY A 153 -37.67 -6.43 -14.12
C GLY A 153 -37.07 -5.65 -12.96
N THR A 154 -37.88 -4.76 -12.37
CA THR A 154 -37.95 -4.47 -10.92
C THR A 154 -36.68 -4.08 -10.15
N ALA A 155 -36.69 -2.83 -9.70
CA ALA A 155 -35.96 -2.34 -8.55
C ALA A 155 -36.30 -3.14 -7.27
N ALA A 156 -35.27 -3.57 -6.54
CA ALA A 156 -35.37 -3.94 -5.14
C ALA A 156 -34.18 -3.35 -4.38
N TYR A 157 -34.36 -2.10 -3.96
CA TYR A 157 -33.55 -1.43 -2.94
C TYR A 157 -33.80 -2.14 -1.61
N VAL A 158 -32.87 -2.99 -1.14
CA VAL A 158 -32.94 -3.52 0.23
C VAL A 158 -32.24 -2.53 1.15
N LEU A 159 -33.03 -1.58 1.65
CA LEU A 159 -32.74 -0.82 2.87
C LEU A 159 -32.69 -1.81 4.05
N ARG A 160 -31.47 -2.15 4.46
CA ARG A 160 -31.22 -2.95 5.66
C ARG A 160 -31.30 -2.03 6.89
N ALA A 161 -32.50 -1.88 7.44
CA ALA A 161 -32.73 -1.28 8.74
C ALA A 161 -32.15 -2.18 9.87
N PRO A 162 -31.71 -1.60 11.00
CA PRO A 162 -31.24 -2.34 12.16
C PRO A 162 -32.43 -2.95 12.90
N GLN A 163 -32.44 -4.27 13.09
CA GLN A 163 -33.42 -4.93 13.97
C GLN A 163 -32.98 -4.76 15.44
N PRO A 164 -33.82 -4.16 16.31
CA PRO A 164 -33.64 -4.23 17.75
C PRO A 164 -34.20 -5.57 18.26
N GLY A 165 -33.45 -6.20 19.17
CA GLY A 165 -33.92 -7.12 20.21
C GLY A 165 -34.92 -8.22 19.82
N ALA A 166 -34.44 -9.46 19.70
CA ALA A 166 -35.28 -10.63 19.92
C ALA A 166 -34.59 -11.58 20.91
N ALA A 167 -35.38 -11.92 21.92
CA ALA A 167 -35.11 -12.72 23.09
C ALA A 167 -34.41 -14.06 22.84
N VAL A 168 -33.60 -14.40 23.83
CA VAL A 168 -33.17 -15.72 24.28
C VAL A 168 -34.23 -16.81 23.98
N ALA A 169 -33.89 -17.75 23.10
CA ALA A 169 -34.59 -19.02 22.98
C ALA A 169 -33.66 -20.15 23.44
N HIS A 170 -34.03 -20.76 24.56
CA HIS A 170 -33.47 -21.99 25.08
C HIS A 170 -33.42 -23.09 24.00
N VAL A 171 -32.24 -23.66 23.77
CA VAL A 171 -32.08 -24.90 23.01
C VAL A 171 -32.06 -26.07 24.00
N PRO A 172 -32.90 -27.12 23.81
CA PRO A 172 -32.95 -28.26 24.71
C PRO A 172 -31.74 -29.17 24.53
N ALA A 173 -31.30 -29.74 25.66
CA ALA A 173 -30.34 -30.83 25.74
C ALA A 173 -30.88 -32.07 25.01
N GLY A 174 -30.11 -32.61 24.07
CA GLY A 174 -30.47 -33.80 23.32
C GLY A 174 -29.25 -34.56 22.82
N ALA A 175 -29.10 -35.79 23.33
CA ALA A 175 -28.33 -36.92 22.81
C ALA A 175 -26.80 -36.80 22.78
N ALA A 176 -26.19 -37.22 23.89
CA ALA A 176 -24.81 -37.69 23.94
C ALA A 176 -24.63 -38.92 23.02
N VAL A 177 -23.86 -38.74 21.94
CA VAL A 177 -23.33 -39.83 21.13
C VAL A 177 -22.02 -40.28 21.77
N ALA A 178 -21.95 -41.56 22.11
CA ALA A 178 -20.79 -42.19 22.71
C ALA A 178 -19.54 -42.08 21.79
N PRO A 179 -18.37 -41.70 22.32
CA PRO A 179 -17.13 -41.65 21.54
C PRO A 179 -16.66 -43.07 21.22
N ALA A 180 -16.41 -43.32 19.93
CA ALA A 180 -15.75 -44.53 19.46
C ALA A 180 -14.30 -44.61 19.98
N PRO A 181 -13.81 -45.81 20.34
CA PRO A 181 -12.46 -46.00 20.85
C PRO A 181 -11.42 -45.75 19.75
N VAL A 182 -10.50 -44.82 20.02
CA VAL A 182 -9.36 -44.52 19.15
C VAL A 182 -8.31 -45.64 19.33
N PRO A 183 -7.83 -46.31 18.26
CA PRO A 183 -6.80 -47.33 18.35
C PRO A 183 -5.48 -46.73 18.86
N GLN A 184 -4.95 -47.34 19.93
CA GLN A 184 -3.66 -46.98 20.52
C GLN A 184 -2.52 -47.35 19.56
N PRO A 185 -1.58 -46.44 19.26
CA PRO A 185 -0.38 -46.77 18.49
C PRO A 185 0.52 -47.75 19.27
N PRO A 186 1.20 -48.69 18.59
CA PRO A 186 2.02 -49.71 19.22
C PRO A 186 3.21 -49.11 19.98
N LEU A 187 3.43 -49.65 21.17
CA LEU A 187 4.50 -49.35 22.12
C LEU A 187 5.88 -49.45 21.44
N ALA A 188 6.66 -48.38 21.51
CA ALA A 188 8.05 -48.36 21.10
C ALA A 188 8.94 -49.21 22.06
N PRO A 189 10.01 -49.84 21.56
CA PRO A 189 10.91 -50.71 22.32
C PRO A 189 11.72 -49.98 23.41
N PRO A 190 12.27 -50.74 24.40
CA PRO A 190 12.92 -50.19 25.59
C PRO A 190 14.19 -49.39 25.27
N VAL A 191 14.29 -48.24 25.92
CA VAL A 191 15.42 -47.31 25.89
C VAL A 191 16.62 -47.96 26.56
N VAL A 192 17.65 -48.28 25.77
CA VAL A 192 18.97 -48.67 26.25
C VAL A 192 19.60 -47.44 26.91
N ALA A 193 20.04 -47.59 28.17
CA ALA A 193 20.68 -46.56 28.97
C ALA A 193 21.92 -46.01 28.24
N ALA A 194 21.81 -44.78 27.72
CA ALA A 194 22.93 -44.05 27.18
C ALA A 194 23.84 -43.60 28.33
N THR A 195 25.11 -43.99 28.24
CA THR A 195 26.26 -43.44 28.98
C THR A 195 26.23 -41.90 29.03
N PRO A 196 26.70 -41.27 30.13
CA PRO A 196 26.73 -39.81 30.26
C PRO A 196 27.66 -39.22 29.20
N SER A 197 27.07 -38.82 28.08
CA SER A 197 27.70 -38.02 27.05
C SER A 197 28.04 -36.68 27.68
N ALA A 198 29.33 -36.33 27.67
CA ALA A 198 29.84 -35.04 28.07
C ALA A 198 28.91 -33.92 27.55
N ALA A 199 28.53 -33.00 28.44
CA ALA A 199 27.67 -31.87 28.10
C ALA A 199 28.24 -31.19 26.83
N PRO A 200 27.45 -31.09 25.74
CA PRO A 200 27.88 -30.39 24.55
C PRO A 200 28.22 -28.95 24.95
N GLN A 201 29.51 -28.60 24.86
CA GLN A 201 29.94 -27.22 24.89
C GLN A 201 29.08 -26.47 23.85
N PRO A 202 28.43 -25.34 24.21
CA PRO A 202 27.67 -24.56 23.25
C PRO A 202 28.56 -24.32 22.03
N PRO A 203 28.17 -24.75 20.81
CA PRO A 203 28.98 -24.52 19.63
C PRO A 203 29.26 -23.02 19.57
N ALA A 204 30.55 -22.66 19.50
CA ALA A 204 30.96 -21.28 19.31
C ALA A 204 30.12 -20.68 18.17
N PRO A 205 29.55 -19.48 18.34
CA PRO A 205 28.59 -18.94 17.39
C PRO A 205 29.23 -18.92 16.01
N ALA A 206 28.75 -19.83 15.13
CA ALA A 206 29.18 -19.84 13.75
C ALA A 206 28.84 -18.46 13.18
N VAL A 207 29.85 -17.73 12.77
CA VAL A 207 29.69 -16.48 12.03
C VAL A 207 29.18 -16.91 10.65
N TYR A 208 27.87 -17.09 10.53
CA TYR A 208 27.24 -17.38 9.25
C TYR A 208 27.56 -16.19 8.34
N PRO A 209 28.24 -16.39 7.19
CA PRO A 209 28.42 -15.32 6.23
C PRO A 209 27.04 -14.74 5.95
N THR A 210 26.93 -13.43 6.08
CA THR A 210 25.72 -12.65 5.84
C THR A 210 25.34 -12.80 4.36
N ALA A 211 24.67 -13.90 4.02
CA ALA A 211 24.23 -14.29 2.68
C ALA A 211 23.19 -13.34 2.05
N TYR A 212 23.05 -12.13 2.61
CA TYR A 212 22.14 -11.07 2.19
C TYR A 212 22.84 -9.85 1.62
N ALA A 213 24.18 -9.86 1.53
CA ALA A 213 24.91 -8.80 0.86
C ALA A 213 24.50 -8.74 -0.63
N GLY A 214 23.74 -7.70 -0.99
CA GLY A 214 23.27 -7.46 -2.37
C GLY A 214 21.84 -7.91 -2.68
N THR A 215 21.06 -8.36 -1.69
CA THR A 215 19.62 -8.59 -1.85
C THR A 215 18.80 -7.58 -1.06
N THR A 216 17.78 -7.01 -1.69
CA THR A 216 16.79 -6.15 -1.04
C THR A 216 15.53 -6.95 -0.73
N LEU A 217 14.97 -6.75 0.46
CA LEU A 217 13.68 -7.32 0.84
C LEU A 217 12.55 -6.37 0.43
N VAL A 218 11.70 -6.81 -0.48
CA VAL A 218 10.59 -6.02 -1.03
C VAL A 218 9.28 -6.58 -0.51
N THR A 219 8.53 -5.75 0.23
CA THR A 219 7.19 -6.08 0.70
C THR A 219 6.15 -5.49 -0.25
N VAL A 220 5.41 -6.35 -0.94
CA VAL A 220 4.37 -5.97 -1.91
C VAL A 220 3.00 -6.03 -1.26
N ILE A 221 2.30 -4.91 -1.27
CA ILE A 221 0.96 -4.73 -0.72
C ILE A 221 0.06 -4.18 -1.82
N SER A 222 -1.10 -4.80 -2.04
CA SER A 222 -2.09 -4.31 -3.01
C SER A 222 -3.38 -3.87 -2.35
N ASN A 223 -4.08 -2.95 -3.02
CA ASN A 223 -5.45 -2.57 -2.71
C ASN A 223 -6.34 -2.75 -3.96
N PRO A 224 -7.26 -3.74 -3.96
CA PRO A 224 -7.54 -4.66 -2.87
C PRO A 224 -6.43 -5.70 -2.63
N SER A 225 -6.45 -6.31 -1.44
CA SER A 225 -5.53 -7.38 -1.06
C SER A 225 -5.92 -8.71 -1.72
N GLY A 226 -5.02 -9.70 -1.71
CA GLY A 226 -5.25 -11.01 -2.31
C GLY A 226 -5.01 -11.05 -3.82
N ALA A 227 -4.21 -10.13 -4.36
CA ALA A 227 -3.79 -10.15 -5.75
C ALA A 227 -2.68 -11.20 -5.95
N GLU A 228 -2.74 -11.96 -7.03
CA GLU A 228 -1.66 -12.83 -7.49
C GLU A 228 -0.49 -11.98 -7.98
N VAL A 229 0.70 -12.22 -7.44
CA VAL A 229 1.96 -11.59 -7.86
C VAL A 229 2.70 -12.54 -8.78
N ARG A 230 2.99 -12.10 -10.00
CA ARG A 230 3.77 -12.85 -11.00
C ARG A 230 5.02 -12.08 -11.41
N ASP A 231 6.08 -12.82 -11.72
CA ASP A 231 7.33 -12.27 -12.25
C ASP A 231 7.19 -11.87 -13.73
N ALA A 232 8.25 -11.30 -14.32
CA ALA A 232 8.34 -10.94 -15.74
C ALA A 232 8.06 -12.15 -16.66
N ASP A 233 8.49 -13.34 -16.25
CA ASP A 233 8.26 -14.61 -16.98
C ASP A 233 6.83 -15.15 -16.81
N GLY A 234 5.96 -14.44 -16.08
CA GLY A 234 4.60 -14.88 -15.76
C GLY A 234 4.52 -15.98 -14.69
N ARG A 235 5.65 -16.34 -14.07
CA ARG A 235 5.73 -17.30 -12.96
C ARG A 235 5.05 -16.74 -11.72
N PHE A 236 4.17 -17.53 -11.11
CA PHE A 236 3.51 -17.17 -9.86
C PHE A 236 4.51 -17.16 -8.70
N LEU A 237 4.58 -16.03 -8.00
CA LEU A 237 5.46 -15.82 -6.84
C LEU A 237 4.70 -15.95 -5.52
N GLY A 238 3.43 -15.50 -5.47
CA GLY A 238 2.60 -15.55 -4.28
C GLY A 238 1.36 -14.65 -4.37
N THR A 239 0.68 -14.44 -3.24
CA THR A 239 -0.50 -13.55 -3.12
C THR A 239 -0.22 -12.41 -2.15
N THR A 240 -0.67 -11.20 -2.46
CA THR A 240 -0.46 -10.03 -1.58
C THR A 240 -1.25 -10.14 -0.27
N PRO A 241 -0.69 -9.73 0.88
CA PRO A 241 0.66 -9.17 1.08
C PRO A 241 1.76 -10.23 0.95
N PHE A 242 2.86 -9.89 0.26
CA PHE A 242 3.93 -10.85 -0.05
C PHE A 242 5.32 -10.21 0.08
N ASP A 243 6.27 -10.93 0.69
CA ASP A 243 7.66 -10.50 0.84
C ASP A 243 8.56 -11.25 -0.14
N LEU A 244 9.30 -10.50 -0.96
CA LEU A 244 10.17 -11.02 -2.01
C LEU A 244 11.60 -10.53 -1.80
N ARG A 245 12.58 -11.43 -1.83
CA ARG A 245 14.00 -11.06 -1.87
C ARG A 245 14.47 -10.97 -3.30
N VAL A 246 14.90 -9.79 -3.71
CA VAL A 246 15.41 -9.52 -5.06
C VAL A 246 16.83 -8.98 -5.02
N PRO A 247 17.70 -9.32 -5.98
CA PRO A 247 19.00 -8.68 -6.09
C PRO A 247 18.84 -7.18 -6.34
N SER A 248 19.51 -6.33 -5.56
CA SER A 248 19.42 -4.86 -5.69
C SER A 248 19.94 -4.34 -7.04
N SER A 249 20.69 -5.16 -7.78
CA SER A 249 21.22 -4.82 -9.10
C SER A 249 20.22 -4.95 -10.25
N ARG A 250 19.03 -5.54 -10.04
CA ARG A 250 18.04 -5.80 -11.10
C ARG A 250 16.78 -4.94 -10.93
N ALA A 251 16.25 -4.45 -12.05
CA ALA A 251 14.93 -3.84 -12.07
C ALA A 251 13.86 -4.91 -11.80
N LEU A 252 13.01 -4.65 -10.82
CA LEU A 252 11.93 -5.55 -10.42
C LEU A 252 10.73 -5.33 -11.34
N GLN A 253 10.38 -6.35 -12.12
CA GLN A 253 9.17 -6.37 -12.94
C GLN A 253 8.16 -7.34 -12.35
N LEU A 254 7.04 -6.82 -11.87
CA LEU A 254 5.97 -7.61 -11.27
C LEU A 254 4.65 -7.34 -11.98
N THR A 255 3.87 -8.38 -12.19
CA THR A 255 2.50 -8.27 -12.70
C THR A 255 1.54 -8.74 -11.62
N LEU A 256 0.68 -7.85 -11.17
CA LEU A 256 -0.38 -8.16 -10.21
C LEU A 256 -1.66 -8.48 -10.96
N ARG A 257 -2.28 -9.62 -10.66
CA ARG A 257 -3.56 -10.06 -11.24
C ARG A 257 -4.55 -10.36 -10.13
N GLN A 258 -5.79 -9.91 -10.30
CA GLN A 258 -6.87 -10.19 -9.36
C GLN A 258 -8.20 -10.20 -10.10
N ASP A 259 -9.09 -11.11 -9.72
CA ASP A 259 -10.42 -11.21 -10.31
C ASP A 259 -11.23 -9.94 -10.13
N GLY A 260 -11.84 -9.46 -11.22
CA GLY A 260 -12.61 -8.21 -11.23
C GLY A 260 -11.76 -6.94 -11.27
N TYR A 261 -10.43 -7.05 -11.35
CA TYR A 261 -9.50 -5.92 -11.48
C TYR A 261 -8.65 -6.05 -12.74
N ARG A 262 -8.20 -4.90 -13.28
CA ARG A 262 -7.28 -4.90 -14.42
C ARG A 262 -5.89 -5.39 -13.97
N PRO A 263 -5.21 -6.26 -14.76
CA PRO A 263 -3.82 -6.59 -14.51
C PRO A 263 -2.97 -5.32 -14.47
N MET A 264 -2.10 -5.20 -13.47
CA MET A 264 -1.21 -4.05 -13.31
C MET A 264 0.24 -4.52 -13.34
N SER A 265 1.01 -4.01 -14.30
CA SER A 265 2.45 -4.26 -14.40
C SER A 265 3.22 -3.14 -13.71
N LEU A 266 4.17 -3.48 -12.85
CA LEU A 266 5.03 -2.56 -12.14
C LEU A 266 6.47 -2.85 -12.52
N ASN A 267 7.20 -1.82 -12.94
CA ASN A 267 8.62 -1.88 -13.20
C ASN A 267 9.30 -0.83 -12.33
N LYS A 268 10.04 -1.26 -11.30
CA LYS A 268 10.70 -0.37 -10.35
C LYS A 268 12.11 -0.85 -10.06
N LYS A 269 13.05 0.09 -10.01
CA LYS A 269 14.39 -0.16 -9.46
C LYS A 269 14.29 -0.13 -7.95
N VAL A 270 14.80 -1.20 -7.34
CA VAL A 270 14.71 -1.40 -5.90
C VAL A 270 16.08 -1.08 -5.32
N ASP A 271 16.14 -0.07 -4.47
CA ASP A 271 17.37 0.43 -3.87
C ASP A 271 17.24 0.40 -2.34
N GLY A 272 18.26 -0.15 -1.66
CA GLY A 272 18.32 -0.24 -0.20
C GLY A 272 18.19 -1.66 0.36
N GLU A 273 18.08 -1.79 1.69
CA GLU A 273 17.94 -3.09 2.37
C GLU A 273 16.49 -3.58 2.39
N ARG A 274 15.53 -2.66 2.54
CA ARG A 274 14.09 -2.97 2.58
C ARG A 274 13.28 -1.91 1.84
N GLU A 275 12.32 -2.35 1.04
CA GLU A 275 11.42 -1.48 0.30
C GLU A 275 9.96 -1.96 0.41
N ILE A 276 9.02 -1.03 0.53
CA ILE A 276 7.58 -1.34 0.59
C ILE A 276 6.91 -0.79 -0.68
N LEU A 277 6.24 -1.67 -1.43
CA LEU A 277 5.50 -1.34 -2.64
C LEU A 277 4.01 -1.41 -2.37
N SER A 278 3.35 -0.26 -2.40
CA SER A 278 1.88 -0.15 -2.33
C SER A 278 1.30 0.05 -3.72
N VAL A 279 0.40 -0.84 -4.13
CA VAL A 279 -0.20 -0.84 -5.47
C VAL A 279 -1.73 -0.79 -5.38
N THR A 280 -2.36 0.21 -5.97
CA THR A 280 -3.82 0.29 -6.06
C THR A 280 -4.29 -0.18 -7.42
N MET A 281 -5.05 -1.27 -7.48
CA MET A 281 -5.57 -1.84 -8.72
C MET A 281 -6.89 -1.18 -9.12
N LYS A 282 -7.06 -0.94 -10.43
CA LYS A 282 -8.33 -0.41 -10.97
C LYS A 282 -9.33 -1.54 -11.18
N SER A 283 -10.55 -1.38 -10.68
CA SER A 283 -11.62 -2.35 -10.92
C SER A 283 -11.97 -2.38 -12.40
N ALA A 284 -12.04 -3.57 -12.99
CA ALA A 284 -12.40 -3.77 -14.39
C ALA A 284 -13.88 -3.40 -14.66
N LYS A 285 -14.73 -3.38 -13.63
CA LYS A 285 -16.17 -3.15 -13.75
C LYS A 285 -16.56 -1.67 -13.88
N GLY A 286 -15.68 -0.74 -13.46
CA GLY A 286 -15.97 0.70 -13.45
C GLY A 286 -15.79 1.41 -14.79
N ASP A 287 -14.88 0.93 -15.65
CA ASP A 287 -14.49 1.64 -16.88
C ASP A 287 -15.44 1.43 -18.07
N ALA A 288 -16.46 0.58 -17.93
CA ALA A 288 -17.48 0.40 -18.95
C ALA A 288 -18.30 1.68 -19.21
N TYR A 289 -18.27 2.65 -18.28
CA TYR A 289 -18.94 3.95 -18.45
C TYR A 289 -18.08 5.03 -19.13
N GLU A 290 -16.76 4.99 -19.02
CA GLU A 290 -15.87 5.97 -19.68
C GLU A 290 -15.45 5.58 -21.10
N SER A 291 -15.68 4.33 -21.50
CA SER A 291 -15.49 3.87 -22.87
C SER A 291 -16.70 4.13 -23.77
N ARG A 292 -17.58 5.08 -23.41
CA ARG A 292 -18.36 5.75 -24.46
C ARG A 292 -17.35 6.46 -25.34
N PRO A 293 -17.20 6.08 -26.63
CA PRO A 293 -16.29 6.76 -27.52
C PRO A 293 -16.66 8.23 -27.45
N LYS A 294 -15.70 9.06 -27.00
CA LYS A 294 -15.83 10.51 -27.04
C LYS A 294 -16.14 10.79 -28.49
N ARG A 295 -17.43 10.99 -28.82
CA ARG A 295 -17.86 11.41 -30.15
C ARG A 295 -17.10 12.69 -30.36
N THR A 296 -15.98 12.59 -31.06
CA THR A 296 -15.31 13.72 -31.67
C THR A 296 -16.41 14.32 -32.50
N SER A 297 -17.01 15.39 -32.00
CA SER A 297 -17.94 16.18 -32.78
C SER A 297 -17.11 16.69 -33.94
N THR A 298 -17.13 15.95 -35.04
CA THR A 298 -16.90 16.48 -36.38
C THR A 298 -18.02 17.48 -36.60
N GLY A 299 -17.89 18.63 -35.93
CA GLY A 299 -18.71 19.80 -36.14
C GLY A 299 -18.44 20.24 -37.56
N TYR A 300 -19.50 20.19 -38.36
CA TYR A 300 -19.60 20.80 -39.67
C TYR A 300 -18.85 22.14 -39.71
N LYS A 301 -17.78 22.19 -40.49
CA LYS A 301 -17.25 23.41 -41.10
C LYS A 301 -17.35 23.24 -42.61
N ASP A 302 -18.56 22.92 -43.07
CA ASP A 302 -18.97 23.15 -44.44
C ASP A 302 -20.09 24.17 -44.36
N ASP A 303 -19.71 25.45 -44.41
CA ASP A 303 -20.61 26.56 -44.74
C ASP A 303 -19.89 27.39 -45.82
N PRO A 304 -20.11 27.10 -47.11
CA PRO A 304 -19.71 27.97 -48.20
C PRO A 304 -20.89 28.87 -48.59
N TYR A 305 -20.84 30.14 -48.19
CA TYR A 305 -21.54 31.25 -48.85
C TYR A 305 -20.70 32.52 -48.80
#